data_AF-A0A7X2X3C9-F1
#
_entry.id   AF-A0A7X2X3C9-F1
#
_cell.length_a   1.000
_cell.length_b   1.000
_cell.length_c   1.000
_cell.angle_alpha   90.00
_cell.angle_beta   90.00
_cell.angle_gamma   90.00
#
_symmetry.space_group_name_H-M   'P 1'
#
loop_
_entity.id
_entity.type
_entity.pdbx_description
1 polymer ?
#
loop_
_entity_poly.entity_id
_entity_poly.type
_entity_poly.pdbx_seq_one_letter_code
_entity_poly.pdbx_strand_id
1 'polypeptide(L)'
;MDNFENFFEEYDRLRFEYRSTEEFIAFLGVEKPHTLISRINLYRRNKKMPSPSVLQLFELVIDPVLITNCMADYLNENETQNCGKFDDMAIEYINKYREQETKTVKETRKARKEAYRNLVKERCLMLGV
;
A
#
# COMPACT_ATOMS: atom_id res chain seq x y z
N MET A 1 -7.62 -12.80 9.40
CA MET A 1 -7.44 -11.40 9.83
C MET A 1 -8.06 -10.55 8.75
N ASP A 2 -9.02 -9.73 9.10
CA ASP A 2 -9.75 -8.86 8.17
C ASP A 2 -8.86 -7.66 7.79
N ASN A 3 -8.75 -7.32 6.50
CA ASN A 3 -7.92 -6.19 6.07
C ASN A 3 -8.45 -4.86 6.64
N PHE A 4 -9.75 -4.77 6.93
CA PHE A 4 -10.33 -3.64 7.63
C PHE A 4 -9.74 -3.49 9.04
N GLU A 5 -9.68 -4.59 9.80
CA GLU A 5 -9.10 -4.59 11.15
C GLU A 5 -7.62 -4.22 11.10
N ASN A 6 -6.86 -4.87 10.20
CA ASN A 6 -5.43 -4.61 10.01
C ASN A 6 -5.16 -3.13 9.67
N PHE A 7 -5.97 -2.51 8.80
CA PHE A 7 -5.84 -1.10 8.47
C PHE A 7 -6.02 -0.20 9.69
N PHE A 8 -7.06 -0.45 10.50
CA PHE A 8 -7.33 0.38 11.67
C PHE A 8 -6.36 0.15 12.82
N GLU A 9 -5.81 -1.06 12.96
CA GLU A 9 -4.70 -1.34 13.88
C GLU A 9 -3.45 -0.55 13.50
N GLU A 10 -3.07 -0.57 12.22
CA GLU A 10 -1.90 0.16 11.73
C GLU A 10 -2.10 1.67 11.82
N TYR A 11 -3.30 2.16 11.48
CA TYR A 11 -3.69 3.56 11.66
C TYR A 11 -3.55 3.99 13.12
N ASP A 12 -4.06 3.20 14.07
CA ASP A 12 -3.97 3.53 15.49
C ASP A 12 -2.51 3.51 15.95
N ARG A 13 -1.72 2.51 15.53
CA ARG A 13 -0.29 2.43 15.84
C ARG A 13 0.45 3.69 15.40
N LEU A 14 0.33 4.07 14.13
CA LEU A 14 0.99 5.24 13.56
C LEU A 14 0.55 6.52 14.24
N ARG A 15 -0.76 6.67 14.48
CA ARG A 15 -1.31 7.84 15.15
C ARG A 15 -0.72 8.04 16.55
N PHE A 16 -0.47 6.97 17.30
CA PHE A 16 0.11 7.05 18.65
C PHE A 16 1.58 7.49 18.66
N GLU A 17 2.27 7.49 17.51
CA GLU A 17 3.63 8.01 17.40
C GLU A 17 3.68 9.55 17.40
N TYR A 18 2.54 10.22 17.19
CA TYR A 18 2.42 11.68 17.13
C TYR A 18 1.78 12.24 18.41
N ARG A 19 1.98 13.54 18.68
CA ARG A 19 1.42 14.16 19.91
C ARG A 19 -0.10 14.25 19.86
N SER A 20 -0.67 14.29 18.66
CA SER A 20 -2.11 14.23 18.45
C SER A 20 -2.47 13.59 17.11
N THR A 21 -3.72 13.12 17.00
CA THR A 21 -4.29 12.69 15.71
C THR A 21 -4.24 13.77 14.65
N GLU A 22 -4.41 15.03 15.06
CA GLU A 22 -4.43 16.16 14.16
C GLU A 22 -3.07 16.38 13.54
N GLU A 23 -2.02 16.29 14.35
CA GLU A 23 -0.63 16.38 13.90
C GLU A 23 -0.28 15.24 12.94
N PHE A 24 -0.68 14.00 13.26
CA PHE A 24 -0.50 12.86 12.36
C PHE A 24 -1.19 13.09 11.00
N ILE A 25 -2.44 13.53 11.01
CA ILE A 25 -3.16 13.76 9.76
C ILE A 25 -2.60 14.96 8.98
N ALA A 26 -2.16 16.02 9.66
CA ALA A 26 -1.48 17.15 9.03
C ALA A 26 -0.16 16.71 8.38
N PHE A 27 0.58 15.78 9.01
CA PHE A 27 1.80 15.19 8.44
C PHE A 27 1.55 14.48 7.11
N LEU A 28 0.36 13.90 6.89
CA LEU A 28 -0.04 13.30 5.61
C LEU A 28 -0.33 14.35 4.51
N GLY A 29 -0.12 15.64 4.78
CA GLY A 29 -0.34 16.72 3.82
C GLY A 29 -1.80 17.16 3.66
N VAL A 30 -2.65 16.84 4.63
CA VAL A 30 -4.09 17.14 4.56
C VAL A 30 -4.37 18.54 5.12
N GLU A 31 -4.89 19.44 4.27
CA GLU A 31 -5.18 20.84 4.65
C GLU A 31 -6.23 20.98 5.76
N LYS A 32 -7.16 20.03 5.86
CA LYS A 32 -8.26 20.04 6.85
C LYS A 32 -8.29 18.76 7.68
N PRO A 33 -7.38 18.60 8.66
CA PRO A 33 -7.23 17.37 9.42
C PRO A 33 -8.52 16.91 10.12
N HIS A 34 -9.27 17.82 10.73
CA HIS A 34 -10.52 17.49 11.44
C HIS A 34 -11.58 16.83 10.55
N THR A 35 -11.67 17.26 9.29
CA THR A 35 -12.63 16.68 8.33
C THR A 35 -12.27 15.24 8.01
N LEU A 36 -10.98 14.96 7.79
CA LEU A 36 -10.52 13.60 7.52
C LEU A 36 -10.67 12.70 8.74
N ILE A 37 -10.31 13.18 9.94
CA ILE A 37 -10.50 12.44 11.20
C ILE A 37 -11.98 12.03 11.36
N SER A 38 -12.89 12.97 11.15
CA SER A 38 -14.34 12.70 11.24
C SER A 38 -14.79 11.63 10.25
N ARG A 39 -14.24 11.66 9.03
CA ARG A 39 -14.54 10.71 7.96
C ARG A 39 -13.97 9.31 8.26
N ILE A 40 -12.73 9.23 8.75
CA ILE A 40 -12.10 7.97 9.18
C ILE A 40 -12.91 7.33 10.32
N ASN A 41 -13.32 8.11 11.31
CA ASN A 41 -14.16 7.65 12.40
C ASN A 41 -15.55 7.17 11.91
N LEU A 42 -16.07 7.75 10.83
CA LEU A 42 -17.32 7.29 10.21
C LEU A 42 -17.13 5.92 9.55
N TYR A 43 -16.06 5.72 8.79
CA TYR A 43 -15.72 4.40 8.21
C TYR A 43 -15.59 3.33 9.29
N ARG A 44 -14.84 3.63 10.36
CA ARG A 44 -14.64 2.72 11.50
C ARG A 44 -15.96 2.33 12.16
N ARG A 45 -16.81 3.31 12.49
CA ARG A 45 -18.11 3.08 13.14
C ARG A 45 -19.05 2.25 12.29
N ASN A 46 -19.04 2.47 10.97
CA ASN A 46 -19.93 1.78 10.05
C ASN A 46 -19.39 0.42 9.59
N LYS A 47 -18.19 0.02 10.04
CA LYS A 47 -17.48 -1.18 9.56
C LYS A 47 -17.42 -1.22 8.03
N LYS A 48 -17.05 -0.09 7.42
CA LYS A 48 -16.93 0.06 5.98
C LYS A 48 -15.50 0.39 5.62
N MET A 49 -14.99 -0.24 4.57
CA MET A 49 -13.66 0.07 4.06
C MET A 49 -13.56 1.56 3.66
N PRO A 50 -12.50 2.28 4.05
CA PRO A 50 -12.27 3.63 3.58
C PRO A 50 -12.23 3.70 2.05
N SER A 51 -12.71 4.80 1.47
CA SER A 51 -12.67 4.98 0.01
C SER A 51 -11.22 5.01 -0.49
N PRO A 52 -10.96 4.64 -1.76
CA PRO A 52 -9.63 4.67 -2.38
C PRO A 52 -8.90 6.01 -2.20
N SER A 53 -9.61 7.14 -2.33
CA SER A 53 -9.02 8.48 -2.10
C SER A 53 -8.52 8.73 -0.68
N VAL A 54 -9.11 8.05 0.31
CA VAL A 54 -8.67 8.12 1.71
C VAL A 54 -7.52 7.14 1.93
N LEU A 55 -7.60 5.93 1.37
CA LEU A 55 -6.55 4.92 1.47
C LEU A 55 -5.22 5.41 0.86
N GLN A 56 -5.25 6.12 -0.26
CA GLN A 56 -4.05 6.69 -0.90
C GLN A 56 -3.29 7.68 0.00
N LEU A 57 -3.96 8.37 0.93
CA LEU A 57 -3.29 9.27 1.87
C LEU A 57 -2.31 8.55 2.79
N PHE A 58 -2.47 7.24 2.95
CA PHE A 58 -1.64 6.41 3.81
C PHE A 58 -0.58 5.61 3.05
N GLU A 59 -0.47 5.75 1.71
CA GLU A 59 0.41 4.91 0.87
C GLU A 59 1.89 4.98 1.27
N LEU A 60 2.32 6.10 1.86
CA LEU A 60 3.72 6.32 2.28
C LEU A 60 4.02 5.89 3.71
N VAL A 61 2.98 5.59 4.51
CA VAL A 61 3.11 5.31 5.95
C VAL A 61 2.57 3.94 6.35
N ILE A 62 1.72 3.32 5.53
CA ILE A 62 1.20 1.97 5.70
C ILE A 62 1.76 1.06 4.60
N ASP A 63 1.95 -0.23 4.93
CA ASP A 63 2.41 -1.24 3.97
C ASP A 63 1.58 -1.18 2.67
N PRO A 64 2.22 -0.97 1.50
CA PRO A 64 1.50 -0.90 0.23
C PRO A 64 0.72 -2.18 -0.08
N VAL A 65 1.15 -3.36 0.39
CA VAL A 65 0.38 -4.62 0.26
C VAL A 65 -0.96 -4.50 0.98
N LEU A 66 -0.95 -3.98 2.22
CA LEU A 66 -2.16 -3.79 3.00
C LEU A 66 -3.09 -2.79 2.31
N ILE A 67 -2.56 -1.66 1.84
CA ILE A 67 -3.35 -0.66 1.09
C ILE A 67 -3.97 -1.27 -0.18
N THR A 68 -3.20 -2.06 -0.95
CA THR A 68 -3.70 -2.77 -2.13
C THR A 68 -4.82 -3.73 -1.79
N ASN A 69 -4.69 -4.50 -0.70
CA ASN A 69 -5.73 -5.43 -0.25
C ASN A 69 -6.99 -4.69 0.20
N CYS A 70 -6.85 -3.59 0.96
CA CYS A 70 -7.98 -2.74 1.34
C CYS A 70 -8.72 -2.17 0.11
N MET A 71 -8.00 -1.75 -0.93
CA MET A 71 -8.63 -1.29 -2.17
C MET A 71 -9.35 -2.41 -2.92
N ALA A 72 -8.83 -3.64 -2.90
CA ALA A 72 -9.51 -4.80 -3.47
C ALA A 72 -10.80 -5.12 -2.71
N ASP A 73 -10.77 -5.09 -1.37
CA ASP A 73 -11.96 -5.29 -0.54
C ASP A 73 -13.00 -4.19 -0.75
N TYR A 74 -12.57 -2.94 -0.90
CA TYR A 74 -13.47 -1.83 -1.28
C TYR A 74 -14.21 -2.12 -2.59
N LEU A 75 -13.51 -2.61 -3.62
CA LEU A 75 -14.13 -2.95 -4.91
C LEU A 75 -15.17 -4.07 -4.74
N ASN A 76 -14.84 -5.11 -3.97
CA ASN A 76 -15.76 -6.22 -3.70
C ASN A 76 -17.02 -5.77 -2.94
N GLU A 77 -16.88 -4.86 -1.97
CA GLU A 77 -18.01 -4.31 -1.20
C GLU A 77 -18.91 -3.38 -2.02
N ASN A 78 -18.36 -2.69 -3.03
CA ASN A 78 -19.04 -1.62 -3.77
C ASN A 78 -19.35 -1.98 -5.23
N GLU A 79 -19.20 -3.24 -5.64
CA GLU A 79 -19.46 -3.74 -7.00
C GLU A 79 -20.87 -3.36 -7.54
N THR A 80 -21.82 -3.08 -6.63
CA THR A 80 -23.20 -2.70 -6.97
C THR A 80 -23.49 -1.18 -6.95
N GLN A 81 -22.56 -0.35 -6.48
CA GLN A 81 -22.81 1.09 -6.21
C GLN A 81 -22.41 2.04 -7.36
N ASN A 82 -21.85 1.54 -8.47
CA ASN A 82 -21.60 2.31 -9.71
C ASN A 82 -20.88 3.66 -9.47
N CYS A 83 -19.89 3.71 -8.57
CA CYS A 83 -19.09 4.92 -8.37
C CYS A 83 -17.77 4.82 -9.13
N GLY A 84 -17.86 4.82 -10.46
CA GLY A 84 -16.73 4.52 -11.36
C GLY A 84 -15.44 5.29 -11.05
N LYS A 85 -15.52 6.53 -10.56
CA LYS A 85 -14.33 7.31 -10.20
C LYS A 85 -13.47 6.66 -9.10
N PHE A 86 -14.09 6.09 -8.07
CA PHE A 86 -13.33 5.43 -7.00
C PHE A 86 -12.87 4.04 -7.41
N ASP A 87 -13.67 3.36 -8.23
CA ASP A 87 -13.31 2.04 -8.76
C ASP A 87 -12.10 2.15 -9.70
N ASP A 88 -12.09 3.14 -10.59
CA ASP A 88 -10.96 3.45 -11.47
C ASP A 88 -9.69 3.74 -10.66
N MET A 89 -9.82 4.52 -9.57
CA MET A 89 -8.71 4.85 -8.69
C MET A 89 -8.14 3.62 -7.97
N ALA A 90 -9.01 2.72 -7.49
CA ALA A 90 -8.59 1.46 -6.87
C ALA A 90 -7.89 0.56 -7.89
N ILE A 91 -8.47 0.39 -9.09
CA ILE A 91 -7.91 -0.42 -10.17
C ILE A 91 -6.56 0.13 -10.62
N GLU A 92 -6.44 1.44 -10.83
CA GLU A 92 -5.20 2.10 -11.22
C GLU A 92 -4.10 1.86 -10.18
N TYR A 93 -4.42 2.03 -8.89
CA TYR A 93 -3.45 1.79 -7.81
C TYR A 93 -3.01 0.32 -7.75
N ILE A 94 -3.95 -0.63 -7.81
CA ILE A 94 -3.64 -2.07 -7.81
C ILE A 94 -2.76 -2.43 -9.01
N ASN A 95 -3.06 -1.90 -10.20
CA ASN A 95 -2.28 -2.16 -11.40
C ASN A 95 -0.86 -1.58 -11.30
N LYS A 96 -0.73 -0.34 -10.82
CA LYS A 96 0.56 0.31 -10.55
C LYS A 96 1.41 -0.52 -9.59
N TYR A 97 0.81 -1.00 -8.50
CA TYR A 97 1.50 -1.84 -7.52
C TYR A 97 1.98 -3.17 -8.15
N ARG A 98 1.11 -3.87 -8.89
CA ARG A 98 1.46 -5.12 -9.60
C ARG A 98 2.59 -4.93 -10.61
N GLU A 99 2.60 -3.82 -11.34
CA GLU A 99 3.68 -3.49 -12.27
C GLU A 99 5.01 -3.29 -11.54
N GLN A 100 4.99 -2.59 -10.40
CA GLN A 100 6.17 -2.36 -9.56
C GLN A 100 6.72 -3.67 -8.97
N GLU A 101 5.87 -4.54 -8.42
CA GLU A 101 6.27 -5.88 -7.97
C GLU A 101 6.90 -6.68 -9.12
N THR A 102 6.26 -6.65 -10.29
CA THR A 102 6.76 -7.35 -11.48
C THR A 102 8.13 -6.84 -11.92
N LYS A 103 8.38 -5.52 -11.87
CA LYS A 103 9.69 -4.92 -12.17
C LYS A 103 10.75 -5.38 -11.15
N THR A 104 10.44 -5.31 -9.87
CA THR A 104 11.33 -5.72 -8.78
C THR A 104 11.72 -7.20 -8.88
N VAL A 105 10.76 -8.07 -9.19
CA VAL A 105 11.01 -9.51 -9.41
C VAL A 105 11.91 -9.73 -10.64
N LYS A 106 11.68 -8.99 -11.73
CA LYS A 106 12.53 -9.07 -12.94
C LYS A 106 13.96 -8.64 -12.63
N GLU A 107 14.15 -7.55 -11.90
CA GLU A 107 15.47 -7.05 -11.50
C GLU A 107 16.20 -8.04 -10.59
N THR A 108 15.50 -8.59 -9.60
CA THR A 108 16.07 -9.61 -8.69
C THR A 108 16.50 -10.87 -9.46
N ARG A 109 15.69 -11.34 -10.42
CA ARG A 109 16.06 -12.46 -11.29
C ARG A 109 17.28 -12.16 -12.15
N LYS A 110 17.40 -10.93 -12.68
CA LYS A 110 18.57 -10.49 -13.46
C LYS A 110 19.82 -10.49 -12.59
N ALA A 111 19.74 -9.91 -11.39
CA ALA A 111 20.84 -9.87 -10.42
C ALA A 111 21.33 -11.27 -10.03
N ARG A 112 20.41 -12.21 -9.75
CA ARG A 112 20.78 -13.62 -9.44
C ARG A 112 21.51 -14.30 -10.59
N LYS A 113 21.06 -14.11 -11.84
CA LYS A 113 21.73 -14.66 -13.02
C LYS A 113 23.12 -14.05 -13.23
N GLU A 114 23.28 -12.77 -12.94
CA GLU A 114 24.55 -12.07 -13.04
C GLU A 114 25.53 -12.51 -11.96
N ALA A 115 25.09 -12.61 -10.70
CA ALA A 115 25.87 -13.16 -9.60
C ALA A 115 26.37 -14.58 -9.89
N TYR A 116 25.50 -15.45 -10.42
CA TYR A 116 25.90 -16.79 -10.83
C TYR A 116 26.95 -16.78 -11.94
N ARG A 117 26.78 -15.94 -12.97
CA ARG A 117 27.77 -15.81 -14.05
C ARG A 117 29.12 -15.30 -13.55
N ASN A 118 29.13 -14.36 -12.63
CA ASN A 118 30.37 -13.85 -12.03
C ASN A 118 31.05 -14.93 -11.18
N LEU A 119 30.29 -15.70 -10.38
CA LEU A 119 30.81 -16.82 -9.62
C LEU A 119 31.43 -17.91 -10.52
N VAL A 120 30.80 -18.20 -11.67
CA VAL A 120 31.36 -19.13 -12.66
C VAL A 120 32.66 -18.57 -13.26
N LYS A 121 32.70 -17.29 -13.64
CA LYS A 121 33.91 -16.65 -14.15
C LYS A 121 35.06 -16.67 -13.14
N GLU A 122 34.78 -16.34 -11.88
CA GLU A 122 35.77 -16.42 -10.80
C GLU A 122 36.30 -17.84 -10.61
N ARG A 123 35.42 -18.85 -10.64
CA ARG A 123 35.84 -20.26 -10.58
C ARG A 123 36.70 -20.67 -11.76
N CYS A 124 36.38 -20.24 -12.99
CA CYS A 124 37.21 -20.51 -14.16
C CYS A 124 38.60 -19.87 -14.03
N LEU A 125 38.65 -18.61 -13.61
CA LEU A 125 39.90 -17.88 -13.36
C LEU A 125 40.77 -18.54 -12.28
N MET A 126 40.14 -19.05 -11.20
CA MET A 126 40.84 -19.74 -10.12
C MET A 126 41.33 -21.15 -10.51
N LEU A 127 40.71 -21.78 -11.50
CA LEU A 127 41.08 -23.11 -12.00
C LEU A 127 42.06 -23.07 -13.18
N GLY A 128 42.50 -21.88 -13.62
CA GLY A 128 43.55 -21.73 -14.63
C GLY A 128 43.14 -22.21 -16.03
N VAL A 129 41.85 -22.13 -16.37
CA VAL A 129 41.32 -22.37 -17.73
C VAL A 129 40.79 -21.07 -18.32
#